data_AF-A0A084E701-F1
#
_entry.id   AF-A0A084E701-F1
#
_cell.length_a   1.000
_cell.length_b   1.000
_cell.length_c   1.000
_cell.angle_alpha   90.00
_cell.angle_beta   90.00
_cell.angle_gamma   90.00
#
_symmetry.space_group_name_H-M   'P 1'
#
loop_
_entity.id
_entity.type
_entity.pdbx_description
1 polymer ?
#
loop_
_entity_poly.entity_id
_entity_poly.type
_entity_poly.pdbx_seq_one_letter_code
_entity_poly.pdbx_strand_id
1 'polypeptide(L)'
;MKPFFPRTVPRKDKRPALGAVLFAALHACGLIATTLLLTWGLFILFFLAIGGFSFDGLMHQLANLASRYVAADPDRIANFRTVVLVSHLLLSGAVIVLRRHALLPKMEAYHG
;
A
#
# COMPACT_ATOMS: atom_id res chain seq x y z
N MET A 1 -60.44 19.56 12.97
CA MET A 1 -59.38 20.23 12.21
C MET A 1 -58.04 19.63 12.59
N LYS A 2 -57.26 19.08 11.64
CA LYS A 2 -55.89 18.56 11.91
C LYS A 2 -54.87 19.64 11.54
N PRO A 3 -53.88 19.94 12.40
CA PRO A 3 -52.91 20.99 12.11
C PRO A 3 -51.99 20.58 10.94
N PHE A 4 -51.77 21.52 10.03
CA PHE A 4 -50.83 21.39 8.93
C PHE A 4 -49.43 21.74 9.43
N PHE A 5 -48.60 20.73 9.67
CA PHE A 5 -47.18 20.95 9.93
C PHE A 5 -46.44 21.06 8.59
N PRO A 6 -45.74 22.17 8.32
CA PRO A 6 -44.88 22.26 7.15
C PRO A 6 -43.77 21.22 7.28
N ARG A 7 -43.65 20.30 6.30
CA ARG A 7 -42.48 19.43 6.19
C ARG A 7 -41.27 20.34 5.98
N THR A 8 -40.38 20.41 6.96
CA THR A 8 -39.05 20.95 6.73
C THR A 8 -38.37 20.02 5.74
N VAL A 9 -38.11 20.54 4.53
CA VAL A 9 -37.35 19.81 3.52
C VAL A 9 -35.95 19.63 4.10
N PRO A 10 -35.43 18.40 4.29
CA PRO A 10 -34.09 18.23 4.82
C PRO A 10 -33.12 18.89 3.83
N ARG A 11 -32.44 19.93 4.31
CA ARG A 11 -31.39 20.60 3.55
C ARG A 11 -30.30 19.55 3.35
N LYS A 12 -30.14 19.08 2.11
CA LYS A 12 -29.09 18.11 1.75
C LYS A 12 -27.74 18.77 1.98
N ASP A 13 -27.21 18.62 3.18
CA ASP A 13 -25.87 19.07 3.50
C ASP A 13 -24.90 18.41 2.52
N LYS A 14 -24.16 19.22 1.77
CA LYS A 14 -23.11 18.74 0.84
C LYS A 14 -21.79 18.45 1.54
N ARG A 15 -21.71 18.75 2.84
CA ARG A 15 -20.54 18.56 3.71
C ARG A 15 -20.18 17.08 4.05
N PRO A 16 -21.08 16.07 4.04
CA PRO A 16 -20.69 14.69 4.31
C PRO A 16 -19.92 14.04 3.15
N ALA A 17 -20.07 14.53 1.92
CA ALA A 17 -19.37 13.98 0.76
C ALA A 17 -17.86 14.27 0.78
N LEU A 18 -17.45 15.50 1.15
CA LEU A 18 -16.04 15.85 1.24
C LEU A 18 -15.34 15.11 2.38
N GLY A 19 -16.00 14.99 3.54
CA GLY A 19 -15.49 14.21 4.68
C GLY A 19 -15.29 12.74 4.34
N ALA A 20 -16.26 12.13 3.64
CA ALA A 20 -16.14 10.74 3.18
C ALA A 20 -15.01 10.54 2.16
N VAL A 21 -14.86 11.46 1.19
CA VAL A 21 -13.77 11.41 0.20
C VAL A 21 -12.41 11.57 0.87
N LEU A 22 -12.25 12.51 1.81
CA LEU A 22 -11.01 12.72 2.53
C LEU A 22 -10.65 11.51 3.40
N PHE A 23 -11.64 10.95 4.11
CA PHE A 23 -11.45 9.73 4.90
C PHE A 23 -11.04 8.55 4.02
N ALA A 24 -11.71 8.33 2.88
CA ALA A 24 -11.36 7.28 1.94
C ALA A 24 -9.95 7.47 1.37
N ALA A 25 -9.56 8.71 1.05
CA ALA A 25 -8.22 9.03 0.57
C ALA A 25 -7.15 8.76 1.63
N LEU A 26 -7.36 9.20 2.88
CA LEU A 26 -6.43 8.93 3.98
C LEU A 26 -6.30 7.41 4.25
N HIS A 27 -7.41 6.69 4.22
CA HIS A 27 -7.41 5.24 4.40
C HIS A 27 -6.66 4.53 3.27
N ALA A 28 -6.90 4.93 2.02
CA ALA A 28 -6.18 4.42 0.86
C ALA A 28 -4.68 4.73 0.93
N CYS A 29 -4.29 5.95 1.31
CA CYS A 29 -2.90 6.33 1.52
C CYS A 29 -2.23 5.47 2.60
N GLY A 30 -2.90 5.26 3.73
CA GLY A 30 -2.41 4.38 4.79
C GLY A 30 -2.21 2.94 4.31
N LEU A 31 -3.17 2.41 3.54
CA LEU A 31 -3.08 1.09 2.95
C LEU A 31 -1.90 0.98 1.97
N ILE A 32 -1.75 1.94 1.06
CA ILE A 32 -0.67 1.98 0.07
C ILE A 32 0.68 2.08 0.76
N ALA A 33 0.84 3.03 1.69
CA ALA A 33 2.09 3.25 2.41
C ALA A 33 2.52 2.01 3.20
N THR A 34 1.60 1.41 3.95
CA THR A 34 1.90 0.19 4.73
C THR A 34 2.18 -1.02 3.83
N THR A 35 1.49 -1.16 2.70
CA THR A 35 1.77 -2.23 1.73
C THR A 35 3.15 -2.04 1.11
N LEU A 36 3.50 -0.81 0.72
CA LEU A 36 4.80 -0.48 0.16
C LEU A 36 5.93 -0.80 1.15
N LEU A 37 5.78 -0.38 2.42
CA LEU A 37 6.74 -0.69 3.48
C LEU A 37 6.90 -2.20 3.70
N LEU A 38 5.80 -2.96 3.71
CA LEU A 38 5.85 -4.41 3.83
C LEU A 38 6.58 -5.05 2.66
N THR A 39 6.31 -4.63 1.42
CA THR A 39 6.99 -5.18 0.24
C THR A 39 8.49 -4.87 0.21
N TRP A 40 8.89 -3.65 0.60
CA TRP A 40 10.31 -3.32 0.76
C TRP A 40 10.96 -4.12 1.89
N GLY A 41 10.26 -4.27 3.02
CA GLY A 41 10.68 -5.12 4.12
C GLY A 41 10.91 -6.57 3.67
N LEU A 42 10.04 -7.13 2.83
CA LEU A 42 10.20 -8.48 2.27
C LEU A 42 11.44 -8.60 1.38
N PHE A 43 11.78 -7.58 0.57
CA PHE A 43 13.05 -7.60 -0.17
C PHE A 43 14.25 -7.58 0.76
N ILE A 44 14.25 -6.73 1.78
CA ILE A 44 15.34 -6.69 2.75
C ILE A 44 15.46 -8.03 3.50
N LEU A 45 14.34 -8.62 3.92
CA LEU A 45 14.29 -9.93 4.56
C LEU A 45 14.79 -11.04 3.63
N PHE A 46 14.51 -10.97 2.33
CA PHE A 46 15.05 -11.89 1.34
C PHE A 46 16.59 -11.82 1.30
N PHE A 47 17.16 -10.62 1.18
CA PHE A 47 18.62 -10.44 1.20
C PHE A 47 19.25 -10.85 2.53
N LEU A 48 18.56 -10.56 3.64
CA LEU A 48 19.00 -10.97 4.97
C LEU A 48 19.01 -12.51 5.10
N ALA A 49 17.98 -13.19 4.59
CA ALA A 49 17.88 -14.64 4.62
C ALA A 49 19.00 -15.31 3.80
N ILE A 50 19.25 -14.85 2.57
CA ILE A 50 20.36 -15.38 1.75
C ILE A 50 21.75 -14.91 2.24
N GLY A 51 21.80 -13.89 3.10
CA GLY A 51 22.97 -13.43 3.84
C GLY A 51 23.20 -14.18 5.17
N GLY A 52 22.50 -15.29 5.40
CA GLY A 52 22.66 -16.08 6.63
C GLY A 52 22.14 -15.38 7.89
N PHE A 53 21.14 -14.51 7.76
CA PHE A 53 20.56 -13.71 8.85
C PHE A 53 21.57 -12.82 9.58
N SER A 54 22.62 -12.38 8.88
CA SER A 54 23.64 -11.47 9.42
C SER A 54 23.64 -10.14 8.69
N PHE A 55 24.04 -9.07 9.37
CA PHE A 55 24.18 -7.75 8.75
C PHE A 55 25.29 -7.73 7.71
N ASP A 56 26.44 -8.37 8.00
CA ASP A 56 27.55 -8.49 7.05
C ASP A 56 27.13 -9.25 5.79
N GLY A 57 26.38 -10.34 5.95
CA GLY A 57 25.84 -11.09 4.82
C GLY A 57 24.83 -10.29 4.01
N LEU A 58 23.92 -9.53 4.65
CA LEU A 58 23.01 -8.61 3.95
C LEU A 58 23.81 -7.60 3.12
N MET A 59 24.80 -6.92 3.71
CA MET A 59 25.64 -5.94 3.01
C MET A 59 26.42 -6.58 1.86
N HIS A 60 26.94 -7.80 2.05
CA HIS A 60 27.62 -8.54 0.99
C HIS A 60 26.71 -8.81 -0.21
N GLN A 61 25.47 -9.24 0.03
CA GLN A 61 24.52 -9.51 -1.05
C GLN A 61 24.08 -8.22 -1.77
N LEU A 62 23.91 -7.11 -1.05
CA LEU A 62 23.63 -5.81 -1.65
C LEU A 62 24.81 -5.31 -2.51
N ALA A 63 26.04 -5.47 -2.03
CA ALA A 63 27.25 -5.12 -2.79
C ALA A 63 27.37 -5.95 -4.08
N ASN A 64 27.09 -7.24 -3.99
CA ASN A 64 27.07 -8.14 -5.16
C ASN A 64 26.00 -7.72 -6.18
N LEU A 65 24.81 -7.32 -5.73
CA LEU A 65 23.75 -6.83 -6.61
C LEU A 65 24.14 -5.51 -7.27
N ALA A 66 24.59 -4.54 -6.48
CA ALA A 66 24.91 -3.20 -6.94
C ALA A 66 26.04 -3.22 -7.98
N SER A 67 27.12 -3.96 -7.72
CA SER A 67 28.23 -4.11 -8.66
C SER A 67 27.78 -4.71 -9.99
N ARG A 68 26.92 -5.74 -9.97
CA ARG A 68 26.36 -6.36 -11.18
C ARG A 68 25.40 -5.45 -11.95
N TYR A 69 24.66 -4.58 -11.25
CA TYR A 69 23.74 -3.61 -11.87
C TYR A 69 24.50 -2.47 -12.53
N VAL A 70 25.54 -1.93 -11.87
CA VAL A 70 26.37 -0.85 -12.44
C VAL A 70 27.16 -1.33 -13.65
N ALA A 71 27.66 -2.57 -13.63
CA ALA A 71 28.37 -3.18 -14.75
C ALA A 71 27.43 -3.72 -15.86
N ALA A 72 26.12 -3.48 -15.79
CA ALA A 72 25.16 -3.99 -16.75
C ALA A 72 24.95 -3.05 -17.94
N ASP A 73 24.81 -3.64 -19.13
CA ASP A 73 24.39 -2.94 -20.33
C ASP A 73 22.92 -2.48 -20.23
N PRO A 74 22.45 -1.45 -20.97
CA PRO A 74 21.11 -0.88 -20.82
C PRO A 74 19.97 -1.89 -20.92
N ASP A 75 20.07 -2.90 -21.80
CA ASP A 75 19.03 -3.93 -21.95
C ASP A 75 18.88 -4.77 -20.68
N ARG A 76 20.00 -5.12 -20.03
CA ARG A 76 20.00 -5.85 -18.75
C ARG A 76 19.45 -4.99 -17.62
N ILE A 77 19.75 -3.69 -17.61
CA ILE A 77 19.20 -2.73 -16.64
C ILE A 77 17.68 -2.61 -16.81
N ALA A 78 17.19 -2.48 -18.04
CA ALA A 78 15.76 -2.41 -18.34
C ALA A 78 15.05 -3.69 -17.87
N ASN A 79 15.61 -4.86 -18.19
CA ASN A 79 15.05 -6.13 -17.74
C ASN A 79 15.04 -6.24 -16.20
N PHE A 80 16.12 -5.83 -15.53
CA PHE A 80 16.17 -5.81 -14.06
C PHE A 80 15.06 -4.94 -13.46
N ARG A 81 14.81 -3.75 -14.02
CA ARG A 81 13.71 -2.87 -13.56
C ARG A 81 12.35 -3.53 -13.75
N THR A 82 12.14 -4.24 -14.86
CA THR A 82 10.91 -5.02 -15.10
C THR A 82 10.74 -6.12 -14.05
N VAL A 83 11.80 -6.88 -13.75
CA VAL A 83 11.77 -7.92 -12.72
C VAL A 83 11.45 -7.33 -11.35
N VAL A 84 12.08 -6.21 -10.98
CA VAL A 84 11.80 -5.51 -9.72
C VAL A 84 10.34 -5.03 -9.67
N LEU A 85 9.83 -4.43 -10.73
CA LEU A 85 8.44 -3.95 -10.82
C LEU A 85 7.44 -5.10 -10.68
N VAL A 86 7.60 -6.17 -11.47
CA VAL A 86 6.70 -7.33 -11.44
C VAL A 86 6.73 -8.00 -10.06
N SER A 87 7.92 -8.17 -9.47
CA SER A 87 8.07 -8.74 -8.13
C SER A 87 7.37 -7.88 -7.07
N HIS A 88 7.51 -6.55 -7.14
CA HIS A 88 6.79 -5.62 -6.25
C HIS A 88 5.27 -5.76 -6.39
N LEU A 89 4.75 -5.85 -7.62
CA LEU A 89 3.31 -6.00 -7.87
C LEU A 89 2.77 -7.33 -7.33
N LEU A 90 3.49 -8.43 -7.55
CA LEU A 90 3.10 -9.75 -7.03
C LEU A 90 3.11 -9.78 -5.50
N LEU A 91 4.17 -9.26 -4.86
CA LEU A 91 4.25 -9.17 -3.41
C LEU A 91 3.17 -8.24 -2.84
N SER A 92 2.91 -7.10 -3.49
CA SER A 92 1.85 -6.18 -3.08
C SER A 92 0.49 -6.86 -3.15
N GLY A 93 0.20 -7.57 -4.25
CA GLY A 93 -1.03 -8.34 -4.39
C GLY A 93 -1.18 -9.40 -3.30
N ALA A 94 -0.13 -10.17 -3.01
CA ALA A 94 -0.13 -11.14 -1.92
C ALA A 94 -0.39 -10.49 -0.55
N VAL A 95 0.30 -9.39 -0.25
CA VAL A 95 0.11 -8.62 1.00
C VAL A 95 -1.32 -8.10 1.11
N ILE A 96 -1.89 -7.55 0.04
CA ILE A 96 -3.27 -7.05 0.02
C ILE A 96 -4.26 -8.20 0.25
N VAL A 97 -4.06 -9.36 -0.39
CA VAL A 97 -4.92 -10.55 -0.19
C VAL A 97 -4.87 -11.05 1.25
N LEU A 98 -3.68 -11.05 1.89
CA LEU A 98 -3.54 -11.40 3.30
C LEU A 98 -4.19 -10.36 4.22
N ARG A 99 -4.11 -9.09 3.84
CA ARG A 99 -4.68 -7.95 4.59
C ARG A 99 -6.14 -7.67 4.26
N ARG A 100 -6.80 -8.49 3.43
CA ARG A 100 -8.16 -8.25 2.93
C ARG A 100 -9.19 -7.91 4.02
N HIS A 101 -9.03 -8.48 5.20
CA HIS A 101 -9.90 -8.26 6.35
C HIS A 101 -9.79 -6.85 6.96
N ALA A 102 -8.69 -6.15 6.73
CA ALA A 102 -8.45 -4.79 7.18
C ALA A 102 -8.76 -3.72 6.11
N LEU A 103 -9.19 -4.13 4.90
CA LEU A 103 -9.43 -3.22 3.76
C LEU A 103 -10.77 -2.50 3.83
N LEU A 104 -11.76 -3.07 4.51
CA LEU A 104 -13.09 -2.48 4.61
C LEU A 104 -13.09 -1.46 5.75
N PRO A 105 -13.35 -0.17 5.48
CA PRO A 105 -13.55 0.79 6.56
C PRO A 105 -14.76 0.34 7.38
N LYS A 106 -14.61 0.29 8.71
CA LYS A 106 -15.75 0.02 9.61
C LYS A 106 -16.75 1.17 9.46
N MET A 107 -17.77 0.97 8.63
CA MET A 107 -18.82 1.97 8.39
C MET A 107 -19.73 2.19 9.62
N GLU A 108 -19.55 1.40 10.67
CA GLU A 108 -20.25 1.52 11.96
C GLU A 108 -20.03 2.90 12.63
N ALA A 109 -18.94 3.62 12.31
CA ALA A 109 -18.61 4.89 12.93
C ALA A 109 -19.38 6.13 12.37
N TYR A 110 -20.29 5.96 11.40
CA TYR A 110 -21.04 7.08 10.79
C TYR A 110 -22.54 7.11 11.16
N HIS A 111 -22.98 6.24 12.08
CA HIS A 111 -24.35 6.19 12.60
C HIS A 111 -24.41 6.55 14.10
N GLY A 112 -23.77 7.66 14.49
CA GLY A 112 -23.89 8.29 15.81
C GLY A 112 -24.56 9.65 15.71
#